data_AF-A0A2V9NJ30-F1
#
_entry.id   AF-A0A2V9NJ30-F1
#
_cell.length_a   1.000
_cell.length_b   1.000
_cell.length_c   1.000
_cell.angle_alpha   90.00
_cell.angle_beta   90.00
_cell.angle_gamma   90.00
#
_symmetry.space_group_name_H-M   'P 1'
#
loop_
_entity.id
_entity.type
_entity.pdbx_description
1 polymer ?
#
loop_
_entity_poly.entity_id
_entity_poly.type
_entity_poly.pdbx_seq_one_letter_code
_entity_poly.pdbx_strand_id
1 'polypeptide(L)'
;SYDKAPDQQHFLGRARTRKLFRAILANRKKTWRFNQSVLFLEFLMGKRHYACTPWGMPTYNIFGWQKPCYLLQDGYADSFQELHDSTEWQNYGTESGNPRCANCMVHSGYEATAVNDTFGSLRGFVDTVKATLFSSHPDPEATRLLDEMSAEAAGPLVQIETGTLEESRA
;
A
#
# COMPACT_ATOMS: atom_id res chain seq x y z
N SER A 1 -0.89 -12.04 -7.93
CA SER A 1 0.17 -11.05 -8.19
C SER A 1 -0.36 -10.09 -9.24
N TYR A 2 0.37 -9.03 -9.58
CA TYR A 2 -0.03 -8.13 -10.66
C TYR A 2 0.52 -8.67 -11.97
N ASP A 3 -0.31 -9.34 -12.75
CA ASP A 3 0.13 -10.11 -13.94
C ASP A 3 0.88 -9.28 -14.99
N LYS A 4 0.72 -7.95 -14.96
CA LYS A 4 1.35 -7.01 -15.89
C LYS A 4 2.74 -6.53 -15.45
N ALA A 5 3.16 -6.80 -14.23
CA ALA A 5 4.50 -6.43 -13.78
C ALA A 5 5.56 -7.35 -14.42
N PRO A 6 6.67 -6.83 -14.94
CA PRO A 6 7.72 -7.66 -15.54
C PRO A 6 8.38 -8.59 -14.51
N ASP A 7 8.37 -8.17 -13.24
CA ASP A 7 8.86 -8.93 -12.12
C ASP A 7 7.71 -9.51 -11.30
N GLN A 8 7.47 -10.82 -11.46
CA GLN A 8 6.45 -11.53 -10.69
C GLN A 8 6.98 -12.06 -9.34
N GLN A 9 8.29 -12.06 -9.13
CA GLN A 9 8.93 -12.79 -8.01
C GLN A 9 9.07 -11.94 -6.75
N HIS A 10 9.15 -10.62 -6.87
CA HIS A 10 9.39 -9.74 -5.73
C HIS A 10 8.13 -9.18 -5.06
N PHE A 11 6.93 -9.53 -5.54
CA PHE A 11 5.69 -9.16 -4.84
C PHE A 11 5.55 -9.94 -3.53
N LEU A 12 5.76 -9.24 -2.42
CA LEU A 12 5.63 -9.80 -1.09
C LEU A 12 4.16 -10.15 -0.81
N GLY A 13 3.93 -11.38 -0.34
CA GLY A 13 2.66 -11.76 0.28
C GLY A 13 2.42 -10.97 1.57
N ARG A 14 1.16 -10.86 2.00
CA ARG A 14 0.72 -10.01 3.13
C ARG A 14 1.53 -10.25 4.42
N ALA A 15 1.81 -11.51 4.74
CA ALA A 15 2.61 -11.88 5.91
C ALA A 15 4.06 -11.40 5.82
N ARG A 16 4.68 -11.52 4.64
CA ARG A 16 6.05 -11.06 4.38
C ARG A 16 6.14 -9.53 4.38
N THR A 17 5.13 -8.85 3.83
CA THR A 17 4.98 -7.39 3.93
C THR A 17 4.91 -6.93 5.38
N ARG A 18 4.08 -7.56 6.22
CA ARG A 18 4.00 -7.26 7.66
C ARG A 18 5.32 -7.50 8.37
N LYS A 19 6.02 -8.60 8.05
CA LYS A 19 7.35 -8.89 8.59
C LYS A 19 8.35 -7.79 8.23
N LEU A 20 8.39 -7.37 6.97
CA LEU A 20 9.26 -6.30 6.46
C LEU A 20 8.98 -4.97 7.17
N PHE A 21 7.73 -4.51 7.16
CA PHE A 21 7.39 -3.21 7.75
C PHE A 21 7.56 -3.22 9.27
N ARG A 22 7.34 -4.35 9.96
CA ARG A 22 7.71 -4.50 11.37
C ARG A 22 9.22 -4.33 11.57
N ALA A 23 10.04 -5.02 10.77
CA ALA A 23 11.50 -4.91 10.86
C ALA A 23 11.99 -3.46 10.68
N ILE A 24 11.41 -2.73 9.72
CA ILE A 24 11.79 -1.34 9.41
C ILE A 24 11.26 -0.34 10.46
N LEU A 25 9.98 -0.46 10.85
CA LEU A 25 9.26 0.62 11.54
C LEU A 25 9.18 0.47 13.06
N ALA A 26 9.39 -0.72 13.61
CA ALA A 26 9.27 -0.98 15.05
C ALA A 26 10.25 -0.14 15.87
N ASN A 27 11.53 -0.17 15.48
CA ASN A 27 12.62 0.56 16.12
C ASN A 27 13.05 1.80 15.31
N ARG A 28 12.14 2.40 14.53
CA ARG A 28 12.50 3.48 13.60
C ARG A 28 13.12 4.68 14.30
N LYS A 29 14.00 5.38 13.57
CA LYS A 29 14.59 6.64 14.04
C LYS A 29 13.49 7.70 14.20
N LYS A 30 13.49 8.40 15.34
CA LYS A 30 12.53 9.48 15.62
C LYS A 30 12.60 10.64 14.62
N THR A 31 13.72 10.76 13.90
CA THR A 31 13.94 11.78 12.87
C THR A 31 13.24 11.47 11.54
N TRP A 32 12.80 10.23 11.33
CA TRP A 32 12.09 9.86 10.11
C TRP A 32 10.69 10.47 10.10
N ARG A 33 10.39 11.20 9.03
CA ARG A 33 9.08 11.83 8.79
C ARG A 33 8.44 11.16 7.59
N PHE A 34 7.28 10.57 7.81
CA PHE A 34 6.47 9.95 6.77
C PHE A 34 5.31 10.88 6.41
N ASN A 35 4.89 10.84 5.16
CA ASN A 35 3.70 11.56 4.69
C ASN A 35 2.42 10.75 4.91
N GLN A 36 2.55 9.47 5.21
CA GLN A 36 1.48 8.54 5.49
C GLN A 36 0.93 8.73 6.91
N SER A 37 -0.34 8.40 7.11
CA SER A 37 -0.94 8.38 8.45
C SER A 37 -0.27 7.34 9.35
N VAL A 38 -0.17 7.68 10.64
CA VAL A 38 0.40 6.77 11.65
C VAL A 38 -0.38 5.46 11.76
N LEU A 39 -1.70 5.50 11.56
CA LEU A 39 -2.55 4.31 11.61
C LEU A 39 -2.32 3.40 10.41
N PHE A 40 -2.04 3.95 9.22
CA PHE A 40 -1.65 3.15 8.06
C PHE A 40 -0.28 2.46 8.28
N LEU A 41 0.69 3.17 8.88
CA LEU A 41 1.97 2.56 9.24
C LEU A 41 1.79 1.41 10.25
N GLU A 42 0.91 1.57 11.24
CA GLU A 42 0.55 0.49 12.17
C GLU A 42 -0.14 -0.69 11.48
N PHE A 43 -0.98 -0.43 10.48
CA PHE A 43 -1.55 -1.47 9.62
C PHE A 43 -0.48 -2.23 8.84
N LEU A 44 0.50 -1.53 8.25
CA LEU A 44 1.62 -2.16 7.55
C LEU A 44 2.47 -3.05 8.47
N MET A 45 2.70 -2.63 9.72
CA MET A 45 3.34 -3.46 10.75
C MET A 45 2.47 -4.62 11.24
N GLY A 46 1.20 -4.65 10.84
CA GLY A 46 0.25 -5.68 11.25
C GLY A 46 -0.36 -5.50 12.64
N LYS A 47 -0.24 -4.30 13.22
CA LYS A 47 -0.86 -3.93 14.50
C LYS A 47 -2.34 -3.59 14.36
N ARG A 48 -2.78 -3.28 13.14
CA ARG A 48 -4.17 -2.99 12.79
C ARG A 48 -4.67 -3.87 11.67
N HIS A 49 -5.99 -3.98 11.61
CA HIS A 49 -6.71 -4.69 10.56
C HIS A 49 -7.69 -3.71 9.94
N TYR A 50 -7.57 -3.51 8.65
CA TYR A 50 -8.44 -2.66 7.86
C TYR A 50 -8.97 -3.43 6.65
N ALA A 51 -10.18 -3.10 6.24
CA ALA A 51 -10.74 -3.44 4.94
C ALA A 51 -10.20 -2.47 3.88
N CYS A 52 -10.24 -2.84 2.61
CA CYS A 52 -9.81 -1.95 1.55
C CYS A 52 -10.89 -0.90 1.27
N THR A 53 -10.49 0.36 1.09
CA THR A 53 -11.38 1.40 0.56
C THR A 53 -11.01 1.66 -0.91
N PRO A 54 -11.45 0.83 -1.87
CA PRO A 54 -11.00 0.91 -3.27
C PRO A 54 -11.36 2.23 -3.98
N TRP A 55 -12.36 2.95 -3.49
CA TRP A 55 -12.76 4.28 -4.00
C TRP A 55 -11.98 5.43 -3.35
N GLY A 56 -11.08 5.17 -2.40
CA GLY A 56 -10.46 6.18 -1.56
C GLY A 56 -9.46 7.08 -2.28
N MET A 57 -8.83 6.60 -3.34
CA MET A 57 -7.89 7.36 -4.17
C MET A 57 -8.15 7.12 -5.67
N PRO A 58 -9.23 7.70 -6.23
CA PRO A 58 -9.54 7.56 -7.65
C PRO A 58 -8.48 8.28 -8.49
N THR A 59 -8.20 7.75 -9.68
CA THR A 59 -7.21 8.32 -10.60
C THR A 59 -7.88 8.74 -11.90
N TYR A 60 -7.69 9.99 -12.31
CA TYR A 60 -8.07 10.48 -13.64
C TYR A 60 -6.82 10.67 -14.49
N ASN A 61 -6.83 10.16 -15.72
CA ASN A 61 -5.74 10.32 -16.67
C ASN A 61 -6.27 10.57 -18.08
N ILE A 62 -5.39 10.53 -19.10
CA ILE A 62 -5.77 10.82 -20.50
C ILE A 62 -6.84 9.87 -21.07
N PHE A 63 -7.04 8.70 -20.46
CA PHE A 63 -8.06 7.72 -20.84
C PHE A 63 -9.36 7.86 -20.03
N GLY A 64 -9.44 8.83 -19.10
CA GLY A 64 -10.60 9.06 -18.23
C GLY A 64 -10.36 8.63 -16.78
N TRP A 65 -11.46 8.38 -16.06
CA TRP A 65 -11.46 7.87 -14.69
C TRP A 65 -11.13 6.40 -14.67
N GLN A 66 -9.98 6.03 -14.13
CA GLN A 66 -9.56 4.64 -14.05
C GLN A 66 -10.44 3.87 -13.05
N LYS A 67 -11.01 2.74 -13.49
CA LYS A 67 -11.72 1.80 -12.61
C LYS A 67 -10.79 1.35 -11.47
N PRO A 68 -11.35 1.08 -10.28
CA PRO A 68 -10.97 1.74 -9.02
C PRO A 68 -9.59 1.40 -8.47
N CYS A 69 -8.96 0.33 -8.96
CA CYS A 69 -7.60 -0.02 -8.57
C CYS A 69 -6.68 0.15 -9.76
N TYR A 70 -5.83 1.18 -9.74
CA TYR A 70 -4.92 1.47 -10.85
C TYR A 70 -3.97 0.32 -11.20
N LEU A 71 -3.73 -0.58 -10.25
CA LEU A 71 -2.91 -1.77 -10.42
C LEU A 71 -3.62 -2.93 -11.16
N LEU A 72 -4.96 -2.92 -11.23
CA LEU A 72 -5.75 -3.97 -11.87
C LEU A 72 -6.13 -3.63 -13.32
N GLN A 73 -6.16 -2.33 -13.67
CA GLN A 73 -6.47 -1.84 -15.02
C GLN A 73 -7.75 -2.46 -15.60
N ASP A 74 -8.85 -2.43 -14.83
CA ASP A 74 -10.14 -2.99 -15.23
C ASP A 74 -10.95 -2.08 -16.19
N GLY A 75 -10.32 -1.02 -16.73
CA GLY A 75 -10.91 -0.08 -17.68
C GLY A 75 -10.99 1.36 -17.16
N TYR A 76 -11.71 2.19 -17.91
CA TYR A 76 -11.91 3.61 -17.64
C TYR A 76 -13.39 3.97 -17.75
N ALA A 77 -13.77 5.10 -17.15
CA ALA A 77 -15.07 5.72 -17.25
C ALA A 77 -14.90 7.19 -17.66
N ASP A 78 -15.84 7.74 -18.42
CA ASP A 78 -15.74 9.10 -18.96
C ASP A 78 -16.06 10.16 -17.90
N SER A 79 -16.83 9.78 -16.87
CA SER A 79 -17.18 10.66 -15.75
C SER A 79 -16.98 9.98 -14.40
N PHE A 80 -16.83 10.80 -13.35
CA PHE A 80 -16.74 10.29 -11.99
C PHE A 80 -18.04 9.56 -11.57
N GLN A 81 -19.20 10.05 -12.03
CA GLN A 81 -20.48 9.42 -11.77
C GLN A 81 -20.55 8.02 -12.39
N GLU A 82 -20.12 7.89 -13.65
CA GLU A 82 -20.05 6.59 -14.31
C GLU A 82 -19.07 5.64 -13.60
N LEU A 83 -17.90 6.13 -13.19
CA LEU A 83 -16.96 5.34 -12.37
C LEU A 83 -17.67 4.82 -11.12
N HIS A 84 -18.40 5.68 -10.42
CA HIS A 84 -19.08 5.32 -9.19
C HIS A 84 -20.17 4.26 -9.41
N ASP A 85 -21.01 4.44 -10.42
CA ASP A 85 -22.23 3.64 -10.60
C ASP A 85 -21.97 2.33 -11.37
N SER A 86 -20.98 2.30 -12.27
CA SER A 86 -20.67 1.13 -13.10
C SER A 86 -19.61 0.20 -12.51
N THR A 87 -19.04 0.55 -11.36
CA THR A 87 -18.00 -0.24 -10.70
C THR A 87 -18.60 -1.19 -9.68
N GLU A 88 -18.33 -2.48 -9.84
CA GLU A 88 -18.70 -3.53 -8.89
C GLU A 88 -17.76 -3.55 -7.68
N TRP A 89 -17.93 -2.57 -6.78
CA TRP A 89 -17.04 -2.29 -5.63
C TRP A 89 -16.76 -3.50 -4.74
N GLN A 90 -17.75 -4.38 -4.57
CA GLN A 90 -17.66 -5.61 -3.78
C GLN A 90 -16.61 -6.61 -4.30
N ASN A 91 -16.16 -6.48 -5.55
CA ASN A 91 -15.14 -7.35 -6.14
C ASN A 91 -13.70 -6.92 -5.78
N TYR A 92 -13.53 -5.84 -5.03
CA TYR A 92 -12.23 -5.27 -4.67
C TYR A 92 -11.94 -5.36 -3.17
N GLY A 93 -10.65 -5.42 -2.84
CA GLY A 93 -10.20 -5.56 -1.46
C GLY A 93 -9.84 -6.99 -1.09
N THR A 94 -9.20 -7.17 0.07
CA THR A 94 -8.79 -8.50 0.53
C THR A 94 -9.97 -9.40 0.91
N GLU A 95 -11.06 -8.76 1.30
CA GLU A 95 -12.31 -9.32 1.77
C GLU A 95 -13.21 -9.81 0.62
N SER A 96 -12.95 -9.40 -0.62
CA SER A 96 -13.81 -9.74 -1.76
C SER A 96 -13.63 -11.16 -2.30
N GLY A 97 -12.60 -11.89 -1.83
CA GLY A 97 -12.19 -13.17 -2.42
C GLY A 97 -11.48 -13.05 -3.78
N ASN A 98 -11.26 -11.82 -4.27
CA ASN A 98 -10.52 -11.60 -5.52
C ASN A 98 -9.04 -11.96 -5.33
N PRO A 99 -8.50 -12.95 -6.07
CA PRO A 99 -7.11 -13.39 -5.90
C PRO A 99 -6.09 -12.30 -6.24
N ARG A 100 -6.46 -11.32 -7.08
CA ARG A 100 -5.62 -10.15 -7.41
C ARG A 100 -5.48 -9.18 -6.23
N CYS A 101 -6.44 -9.19 -5.29
CA CYS A 101 -6.45 -8.32 -4.11
C CYS A 101 -5.98 -9.03 -2.83
N ALA A 102 -5.90 -10.37 -2.81
CA ALA A 102 -5.67 -11.17 -1.60
C ALA A 102 -4.42 -10.77 -0.77
N ASN A 103 -3.37 -10.27 -1.43
CA ASN A 103 -2.13 -9.84 -0.76
C ASN A 103 -1.98 -8.32 -0.66
N CYS A 104 -2.98 -7.55 -1.10
CA CYS A 104 -2.89 -6.11 -1.21
C CYS A 104 -2.73 -5.45 0.18
N MET A 105 -1.78 -4.52 0.29
CA MET A 105 -1.58 -3.62 1.44
C MET A 105 -1.22 -2.20 0.98
N VAL A 106 -1.54 -1.83 -0.26
CA VAL A 106 -1.08 -0.56 -0.84
C VAL A 106 -1.86 0.63 -0.31
N HIS A 107 -1.18 1.77 -0.23
CA HIS A 107 -1.73 3.02 0.30
C HIS A 107 -3.04 3.45 -0.40
N SER A 108 -3.18 3.21 -1.71
CA SER A 108 -4.34 3.69 -2.48
C SER A 108 -5.70 3.20 -2.02
N GLY A 109 -5.75 2.07 -1.31
CA GLY A 109 -6.96 1.63 -0.61
C GLY A 109 -6.92 1.87 0.89
N TYR A 110 -5.82 1.47 1.54
CA TYR A 110 -5.77 1.37 3.00
C TYR A 110 -5.41 2.67 3.72
N GLU A 111 -4.75 3.62 3.05
CA GLU A 111 -4.51 4.96 3.60
C GLU A 111 -5.85 5.69 3.80
N ALA A 112 -6.74 5.61 2.80
CA ALA A 112 -8.09 6.18 2.91
C ALA A 112 -8.87 5.56 4.08
N THR A 113 -8.77 4.25 4.28
CA THR A 113 -9.38 3.58 5.45
C THR A 113 -8.79 4.09 6.77
N ALA A 114 -7.47 4.24 6.85
CA ALA A 114 -6.78 4.73 8.04
C ALA A 114 -7.11 6.20 8.37
N VAL A 115 -7.23 7.04 7.35
CA VAL A 115 -7.69 8.43 7.47
C VAL A 115 -9.15 8.46 7.92
N ASN A 116 -10.01 7.63 7.33
CA ASN A 116 -11.40 7.53 7.76
C ASN A 116 -11.54 7.03 9.20
N ASP A 117 -10.71 6.08 9.66
CA ASP A 117 -10.68 5.66 11.07
C ASP A 117 -10.29 6.83 12.00
N THR A 118 -9.26 7.58 11.61
CA THR A 118 -8.78 8.76 12.37
C THR A 118 -9.89 9.78 12.64
N PHE A 119 -10.71 10.10 11.63
CA PHE A 119 -11.70 11.18 11.72
C PHE A 119 -13.14 10.69 11.89
N GLY A 120 -13.41 9.40 11.65
CA GLY A 120 -14.74 8.82 11.69
C GLY A 120 -15.22 8.44 13.09
N SER A 121 -14.34 8.47 14.10
CA SER A 121 -14.74 8.20 15.49
C SER A 121 -13.82 8.87 16.52
N LEU A 122 -14.36 9.14 17.71
CA LEU A 122 -13.57 9.60 18.86
C LEU A 122 -12.48 8.60 19.25
N ARG A 123 -12.77 7.31 19.14
CA ARG A 123 -11.80 6.24 19.41
C ARG A 123 -10.63 6.30 18.43
N GLY A 124 -10.91 6.37 17.13
CA GLY A 124 -9.88 6.46 16.10
C GLY A 124 -9.02 7.72 16.24
N PHE A 125 -9.62 8.86 16.62
CA PHE A 125 -8.88 10.07 16.93
C PHE A 125 -7.93 9.89 18.13
N VAL A 126 -8.42 9.32 19.23
CA VAL A 126 -7.58 9.02 20.42
C VAL A 126 -6.46 8.05 20.08
N ASP A 127 -6.74 7.03 19.28
CA ASP A 127 -5.75 6.08 18.78
C ASP A 127 -4.67 6.77 17.94
N THR A 128 -5.06 7.69 17.05
CA THR A 128 -4.11 8.49 16.25
C THR A 128 -3.25 9.39 17.11
N VAL A 129 -3.81 10.05 18.12
CA VAL A 129 -3.04 10.88 19.07
C VAL A 129 -2.02 10.01 19.82
N LYS A 130 -2.45 8.85 20.34
CA LYS A 130 -1.56 7.90 21.02
C LYS A 130 -0.44 7.42 20.09
N ALA A 131 -0.78 7.00 18.87
CA ALA A 131 0.19 6.51 17.89
C ALA A 131 1.16 7.61 17.42
N THR A 132 0.72 8.87 17.39
CA THR A 132 1.57 10.01 17.02
C THR A 132 2.57 10.33 18.13
N LEU A 133 2.13 10.37 19.39
CA LEU A 133 2.97 10.69 20.55
C LEU A 133 3.88 9.52 20.96
N PHE A 134 3.38 8.30 20.86
CA PHE A 134 4.07 7.05 21.24
C PHE A 134 4.31 6.17 20.02
N SER A 135 4.96 6.78 19.03
CA SER A 135 5.10 6.21 17.70
C SER A 135 6.19 5.13 17.60
N SER A 136 7.01 4.99 18.65
CA SER A 136 7.99 3.91 18.80
C SER A 136 7.31 2.62 19.24
N HIS A 137 7.74 1.51 18.66
CA HIS A 137 7.25 0.18 19.00
C HIS A 137 8.43 -0.76 19.24
N PRO A 138 9.13 -0.63 20.37
CA PRO A 138 10.36 -1.37 20.62
C PRO A 138 10.16 -2.88 20.42
N ASP A 139 10.94 -3.47 19.53
CA ASP A 139 10.92 -4.89 19.21
C ASP A 139 12.37 -5.37 18.99
N PRO A 140 13.00 -6.02 19.98
CA PRO A 140 14.39 -6.48 19.86
C PRO A 140 14.63 -7.40 18.65
N GLU A 141 13.63 -8.20 18.28
CA GLU A 141 13.72 -9.12 17.14
C GLU A 141 13.64 -8.38 15.81
N ALA A 142 12.99 -7.21 15.75
CA ALA A 142 12.86 -6.44 14.51
C ALA A 142 14.21 -5.97 13.96
N THR A 143 15.16 -5.57 14.84
CA THR A 143 16.50 -5.17 14.41
C THR A 143 17.27 -6.35 13.82
N ARG A 144 17.26 -7.50 14.50
CA ARG A 144 17.89 -8.72 14.02
C ARG A 144 17.33 -9.15 12.66
N LEU A 145 16.01 -9.13 12.52
CA LEU A 145 15.33 -9.42 11.26
C LEU A 145 15.73 -8.45 10.14
N LEU A 146 15.90 -7.16 10.44
CA LEU A 146 16.31 -6.17 9.46
C LEU A 146 17.75 -6.44 8.98
N ASP A 147 18.67 -6.79 9.88
CA ASP A 147 20.05 -7.13 9.56
C ASP A 147 20.12 -8.40 8.69
N GLU A 148 19.38 -9.45 9.06
CA GLU A 148 19.25 -10.70 8.29
C GLU A 148 18.73 -10.41 6.87
N MET A 149 17.64 -9.64 6.76
CA MET A 149 17.04 -9.28 5.46
C MET A 149 17.96 -8.41 4.60
N SER A 150 18.73 -7.51 5.22
CA SER A 150 19.70 -6.67 4.51
C SER A 150 20.86 -7.49 3.96
N ALA A 151 21.31 -8.50 4.70
CA ALA A 151 22.36 -9.41 4.25
C ALA A 151 21.90 -10.27 3.06
N GLU A 152 20.66 -10.75 3.08
CA GLU A 152 20.06 -11.53 1.98
C GLU A 152 19.83 -10.68 0.71
N ALA A 153 19.52 -9.39 0.86
CA ALA A 153 19.20 -8.50 -0.26
C ALA A 153 20.43 -7.94 -1.00
N ALA A 154 21.65 -8.28 -0.59
CA ALA A 154 22.91 -7.81 -1.18
C ALA A 154 23.23 -8.45 -2.55
N GLY A 155 22.24 -8.60 -3.41
CA GLY A 155 22.40 -9.00 -4.81
C GLY A 155 22.89 -7.84 -5.68
N PRO A 156 23.40 -8.12 -6.89
CA PRO A 156 23.80 -7.06 -7.83
C PRO A 156 22.57 -6.20 -8.19
N LEU A 157 22.78 -4.89 -8.27
CA LEU A 157 21.74 -3.96 -8.73
C LEU A 157 21.27 -4.39 -10.12
N VAL A 158 19.95 -4.51 -10.30
CA VAL A 158 19.32 -4.77 -11.60
C VAL A 158 19.80 -3.70 -12.58
N GLN A 159 20.59 -4.09 -13.57
CA GLN A 159 20.99 -3.22 -14.66
C GLN A 159 19.80 -3.14 -15.62
N ILE A 160 19.09 -2.01 -15.62
CA ILE A 160 18.11 -1.73 -16.67
C ILE A 160 18.93 -1.37 -17.91
N GLU A 161 18.97 -2.27 -18.89
CA GLU A 161 19.61 -2.00 -20.18
C GLU A 161 18.97 -0.74 -20.78
N THR A 162 19.77 0.31 -20.98
CA THR A 162 19.36 1.50 -21.72
C THR A 162 19.28 1.14 -23.19
N GLY A 163 18.22 0.43 -23.59
CA GLY A 163 17.78 0.47 -24.97
C GLY A 163 17.53 1.94 -25.33
N THR A 164 17.95 2.35 -26.53
CA THR A 164 17.65 3.68 -27.07
C THR A 164 16.15 3.91 -26.97
N LEU A 165 15.72 4.71 -26.00
CA LEU A 165 14.36 5.21 -25.92
C LEU A 165 14.23 6.17 -27.12
N GLU A 166 13.72 5.67 -28.24
CA GLU A 166 13.21 6.55 -29.28
C GLU A 166 12.08 7.36 -28.65
N GLU A 167 12.33 8.66 -28.53
CA GLU A 167 11.32 9.63 -28.14
C GLU A 167 10.19 9.52 -29.17
N SER A 168 9.07 8.90 -28.77
CA SER A 168 7.89 8.81 -29.61
C SER A 168 7.40 10.22 -29.87
N ARG A 169 7.81 10.79 -31.02
CA ARG A 169 7.32 12.07 -31.52
C ARG A 169 5.81 11.97 -31.69
N ALA A 170 5.12 12.92 -31.08
CA ALA A 170 3.67 13.10 -31.11
C ALA A 170 3.10 13.19 -32.53
#